data_AF-A0A970ZEG4-F1
#
_entry.id   AF-A0A970ZEG4-F1
#
_cell.length_a   1.000
_cell.length_b   1.000
_cell.length_c   1.000
_cell.angle_alpha   90.00
_cell.angle_beta   90.00
_cell.angle_gamma   90.00
#
_symmetry.space_group_name_H-M   'P 1'
#
loop_
_entity.id
_entity.type
_entity.pdbx_description
1 polymer ?
#
loop_
_entity_poly.entity_id
_entity_poly.type
_entity_poly.pdbx_seq_one_letter_code
_entity_poly.pdbx_strand_id
1 'polypeptide(L)'
;MFLITALLLLLQAPVSGPSAPGLQKSPYFAFVDREYIFTIEVVKPGVPILNFVSMAQEDAKLLARNIRIGLGNRKSTVRLLTVETGDLKHPMSVASLTIRPRSSFGLRIEGEFDNAKELYGVVIRLKDEEFTLQPLSSFDFENLVLKVNRLNLGSPDFREDWRVLKLDFMGKRSPVRR
;
A
#
# COMPACT_ATOMS: atom_id res chain seq x y z
N MET A 1 13.09 -17.66 1.20
CA MET A 1 11.94 -18.24 1.93
C MET A 1 11.80 -17.46 3.22
N PHE A 2 10.95 -16.44 3.26
CA PHE A 2 10.71 -15.66 4.48
C PHE A 2 9.28 -15.92 4.97
N LEU A 3 9.24 -16.32 6.23
CA LEU A 3 8.09 -16.72 7.01
C LEU A 3 7.62 -15.46 7.76
N ILE A 4 6.42 -14.95 7.51
CA ILE A 4 5.77 -13.99 8.41
C ILE A 4 4.58 -14.70 9.03
N THR A 5 4.77 -15.05 10.30
CA THR A 5 3.80 -15.66 11.19
C THR A 5 2.85 -14.58 11.71
N ALA A 6 1.56 -14.67 11.36
CA ALA A 6 0.49 -13.98 12.07
C ALA A 6 -0.67 -14.96 12.30
N LEU A 7 -0.58 -15.60 13.47
CA LEU A 7 -1.62 -16.19 14.31
C LEU A 7 -3.02 -16.36 13.68
N LEU A 8 -3.31 -17.61 13.31
CA LEU A 8 -4.65 -18.16 13.16
C LEU A 8 -5.40 -18.05 14.50
N LEU A 9 -6.48 -17.27 14.58
CA LEU A 9 -7.54 -17.54 15.54
C LEU A 9 -8.89 -17.53 14.82
N LEU A 10 -9.45 -18.74 14.77
CA LEU A 10 -10.77 -19.08 14.25
C LEU A 10 -11.86 -18.29 14.96
N LEU A 11 -12.60 -17.47 14.22
CA LEU A 11 -14.02 -17.27 14.42
C LEU A 11 -14.67 -17.17 13.04
N GLN A 12 -15.51 -18.16 12.74
CA GLN A 12 -16.32 -18.24 11.53
C GLN A 12 -17.30 -17.05 11.51
N ALA A 13 -17.28 -16.28 10.43
CA ALA A 13 -18.36 -15.37 10.05
C ALA A 13 -18.73 -15.65 8.57
N PRO A 14 -20.00 -15.48 8.19
CA PRO A 14 -20.56 -16.12 7.00
C PRO A 14 -19.99 -15.54 5.70
N VAL A 15 -19.90 -16.43 4.72
CA VAL A 15 -19.65 -16.12 3.32
C VAL A 15 -20.84 -15.32 2.78
N SER A 16 -20.61 -14.04 2.47
CA SER A 16 -21.20 -13.22 1.38
C SER A 16 -21.13 -11.75 1.78
N GLY A 17 -20.36 -10.93 1.06
CA GLY A 17 -20.37 -9.47 1.21
C GLY A 17 -20.19 -8.80 -0.15
N PRO A 18 -21.08 -7.89 -0.58
CA PRO A 18 -20.86 -7.07 -1.77
C PRO A 18 -19.67 -6.14 -1.52
N SER A 19 -18.94 -5.80 -2.59
CA SER A 19 -17.92 -4.75 -2.59
C SER A 19 -18.51 -3.49 -1.95
N ALA A 20 -17.98 -3.04 -0.82
CA ALA A 20 -18.58 -1.95 -0.06
C ALA A 20 -18.52 -0.63 -0.86
N PRO A 21 -19.65 -0.04 -1.27
CA PRO A 21 -19.64 1.29 -1.86
C PRO A 21 -19.39 2.32 -0.74
N GLY A 22 -18.40 3.20 -0.92
CA GLY A 22 -18.37 4.49 -0.20
C GLY A 22 -17.76 4.53 1.20
N LEU A 23 -16.81 3.64 1.54
CA LEU A 23 -16.03 3.81 2.79
C LEU A 23 -15.37 5.20 2.82
N GLN A 24 -15.64 5.98 3.88
CA GLN A 24 -15.03 7.30 4.07
C GLN A 24 -13.70 7.22 4.82
N LYS A 25 -13.47 6.14 5.57
CA LYS A 25 -12.25 5.85 6.32
C LYS A 25 -12.03 4.34 6.42
N SER A 26 -10.78 3.94 6.60
CA SER A 26 -10.40 2.54 6.81
C SER A 26 -9.01 2.44 7.45
N PRO A 27 -8.67 1.34 8.15
CA PRO A 27 -7.27 1.00 8.41
C PRO A 27 -6.54 0.52 7.15
N TYR A 28 -7.24 0.21 6.07
CA TYR A 28 -6.72 -0.41 4.84
C TYR A 28 -7.01 0.44 3.60
N PHE A 29 -5.99 0.67 2.78
CA PHE A 29 -6.10 1.40 1.52
C PHE A 29 -5.33 0.69 0.42
N ALA A 30 -5.81 0.77 -0.82
CA ALA A 30 -5.10 0.25 -1.97
C ALA A 30 -5.23 1.12 -3.22
N PHE A 31 -4.19 1.12 -4.03
CA PHE A 31 -4.20 1.52 -5.43
C PHE A 31 -3.66 0.35 -6.23
N VAL A 32 -4.33 -0.01 -7.32
CA VAL A 32 -3.98 -1.16 -8.15
C VAL A 32 -4.15 -0.77 -9.60
N ASP A 33 -3.05 -0.69 -10.35
CA ASP A 33 -3.05 -0.57 -11.81
C ASP A 33 -1.95 -1.45 -12.45
N ARG A 34 -1.78 -1.31 -13.77
CA ARG A 34 -0.85 -2.15 -14.55
C ARG A 34 0.62 -1.91 -14.24
N GLU A 35 0.98 -0.81 -13.58
CA GLU A 35 2.37 -0.41 -13.33
C GLU A 35 2.72 -0.41 -11.85
N TYR A 36 1.76 -0.10 -10.98
CA TYR A 36 1.95 -0.03 -9.55
C TYR A 36 0.79 -0.64 -8.77
N ILE A 37 1.15 -1.31 -7.69
CA ILE A 37 0.25 -1.61 -6.59
C ILE A 37 0.81 -0.89 -5.38
N PHE A 38 -0.01 -0.10 -4.71
CA PHE A 38 0.29 0.49 -3.40
C PHE A 38 -0.75 0.01 -2.41
N THR A 39 -0.32 -0.44 -1.24
CA THR A 39 -1.24 -0.73 -0.14
C THR A 39 -0.79 -0.03 1.12
N ILE A 40 -1.73 0.45 1.91
CA ILE A 40 -1.47 0.92 3.27
C ILE A 40 -2.32 0.12 4.25
N GLU A 41 -1.70 -0.32 5.34
CA GLU A 41 -2.37 -0.90 6.50
C GLU A 41 -1.92 -0.22 7.79
N VAL A 42 -2.86 0.07 8.69
CA VAL A 42 -2.57 0.55 10.04
C VAL A 42 -2.52 -0.66 10.99
N VAL A 43 -1.32 -1.19 11.23
CA VAL A 43 -1.12 -2.41 12.03
C VAL A 43 -1.29 -2.20 13.53
N LYS A 44 -1.01 -0.97 13.98
CA LYS A 44 -1.22 -0.48 15.35
C LYS A 44 -1.60 1.00 15.28
N PRO A 45 -2.29 1.55 16.30
CA PRO A 45 -2.60 2.98 16.33
C PRO A 45 -1.35 3.83 16.04
N GLY A 46 -1.41 4.69 15.03
CA GLY A 46 -0.30 5.57 14.64
C GLY A 46 0.84 4.90 13.85
N VAL A 47 0.71 3.61 13.48
CA VAL A 47 1.76 2.84 12.78
C VAL A 47 1.22 2.33 11.44
N PRO A 48 1.31 3.14 10.36
CA PRO A 48 0.97 2.68 9.03
C PRO A 48 2.17 2.02 8.34
N ILE A 49 1.91 0.93 7.64
CA ILE A 49 2.85 0.27 6.73
C ILE A 49 2.40 0.57 5.31
N LEU A 50 3.31 1.07 4.48
CA LEU A 50 3.15 1.19 3.04
C LEU A 50 3.85 0.00 2.39
N ASN A 51 3.11 -0.78 1.62
CA ASN A 51 3.71 -1.75 0.70
C ASN A 51 3.55 -1.26 -0.72
N PHE A 52 4.51 -1.60 -1.58
CA PHE A 52 4.38 -1.39 -3.00
C PHE A 52 4.86 -2.59 -3.80
N VAL A 53 4.28 -2.73 -4.98
CA VAL A 53 4.77 -3.57 -6.07
C VAL A 53 4.90 -2.68 -7.28
N SER A 54 6.08 -2.64 -7.88
CA SER A 54 6.33 -1.95 -9.15
C SER A 54 6.49 -2.96 -10.25
N MET A 55 5.70 -2.79 -11.30
CA MET A 55 5.76 -3.56 -12.55
C MET A 55 6.23 -2.68 -13.71
N ALA A 56 6.57 -1.42 -13.41
CA ALA A 56 7.20 -0.49 -14.34
C ALA A 56 8.58 -0.99 -14.79
N GLN A 57 9.03 -0.49 -15.94
CA GLN A 57 10.36 -0.83 -16.50
C GLN A 57 11.45 0.18 -16.10
N GLU A 58 11.09 1.25 -15.40
CA GLU A 58 12.00 2.32 -15.00
C GLU A 58 12.03 2.49 -13.49
N ASP A 59 13.15 3.02 -13.00
CA ASP A 59 13.23 3.48 -11.62
C ASP A 59 12.24 4.63 -11.37
N ALA A 60 11.76 4.72 -10.13
CA ALA A 60 11.00 5.85 -9.66
C ALA A 60 11.47 6.26 -8.25
N LYS A 61 11.65 7.57 -8.03
CA LYS A 61 12.06 8.07 -6.71
C LYS A 61 10.82 8.43 -5.89
N LEU A 62 10.59 7.69 -4.82
CA LEU A 62 9.57 7.98 -3.83
C LEU A 62 10.16 8.87 -2.74
N LEU A 63 9.60 10.05 -2.54
CA LEU A 63 9.96 10.94 -1.45
C LEU A 63 8.94 10.79 -0.32
N ALA A 64 9.38 10.75 0.93
CA ALA A 64 8.49 10.71 2.09
C ALA A 64 7.43 11.83 2.00
N ARG A 65 7.86 13.07 1.74
CA ARG A 65 6.98 14.23 1.62
C ARG A 65 5.90 14.15 0.54
N ASN A 66 6.02 13.21 -0.39
CA ASN A 66 5.04 13.01 -1.47
C ASN A 66 3.89 12.08 -1.06
N ILE A 67 3.94 11.49 0.13
CA ILE A 67 2.87 10.67 0.70
C ILE A 67 2.08 11.54 1.67
N ARG A 68 0.79 11.67 1.40
CA ARG A 68 -0.16 12.46 2.20
C ARG A 68 -1.24 11.57 2.76
N ILE A 69 -1.48 11.70 4.06
CA ILE A 69 -2.44 10.92 4.83
C ILE A 69 -3.54 11.86 5.34
N GLY A 70 -4.80 11.53 5.08
CA GLY A 70 -5.96 12.20 5.67
C GLY A 70 -6.29 11.59 7.03
N LEU A 71 -6.44 12.43 8.05
CA LEU A 71 -6.73 12.05 9.44
C LEU A 71 -8.05 12.69 9.92
N GLY A 72 -9.05 12.75 9.05
CA GLY A 72 -10.34 13.39 9.31
C GLY A 72 -10.30 14.86 8.94
N ASN A 73 -10.14 15.75 9.92
CA ASN A 73 -10.17 17.20 9.71
C ASN A 73 -8.84 17.79 9.20
N ARG A 74 -7.76 17.00 9.20
CA ARG A 74 -6.43 17.44 8.76
C ARG A 74 -5.77 16.46 7.81
N LYS A 75 -4.79 16.97 7.07
CA LYS A 75 -3.86 16.16 6.28
C LYS A 75 -2.49 16.19 6.96
N SER A 76 -1.84 15.05 7.01
CA SER A 76 -0.48 14.87 7.51
C SER A 76 0.42 14.41 6.36
N THR A 77 1.66 14.87 6.36
CA THR A 77 2.65 14.45 5.37
C THR A 77 3.63 13.49 6.02
N VAL A 78 4.00 12.42 5.31
CA VAL A 78 5.04 11.50 5.78
C VAL A 78 6.39 12.23 5.79
N ARG A 79 7.11 12.11 6.90
CA ARG A 79 8.43 12.72 7.11
C ARG A 79 9.57 11.75 6.77
N LEU A 80 9.43 10.50 7.18
CA LEU A 80 10.45 9.46 7.00
C LEU A 80 9.81 8.14 6.55
N LEU A 81 10.61 7.38 5.80
CA LEU A 81 10.35 6.00 5.40
C LEU A 81 11.30 5.13 6.22
N THR A 82 10.75 4.18 6.98
CA THR A 82 11.53 3.32 7.86
C THR A 82 11.55 1.92 7.29
N VAL A 83 12.76 1.46 7.00
CA VAL A 83 13.06 0.19 6.35
C VAL A 83 13.62 -0.79 7.39
N GLU A 84 13.02 -1.97 7.48
CA GLU A 84 13.56 -3.04 8.32
C GLU A 84 14.69 -3.76 7.57
N THR A 85 15.92 -3.68 8.09
CA THR A 85 17.13 -4.21 7.44
C THR A 85 17.56 -5.57 8.00
N GLY A 86 16.62 -6.41 8.43
CA GLY A 86 16.89 -7.72 9.04
C GLY A 86 17.37 -7.67 10.50
N ASP A 87 17.96 -6.56 10.95
CA ASP A 87 18.11 -6.23 12.37
C ASP A 87 16.91 -5.39 12.84
N LEU A 88 15.97 -6.05 13.50
CA LEU A 88 14.74 -5.43 14.03
C LEU A 88 15.01 -4.35 15.08
N LYS A 89 16.21 -4.29 15.65
CA LYS A 89 16.57 -3.29 16.67
C LYS A 89 17.02 -1.96 16.08
N HIS A 90 17.47 -1.95 14.82
CA HIS A 90 18.04 -0.77 14.18
C HIS A 90 17.46 -0.58 12.77
N PRO A 91 16.16 -0.23 12.67
CA PRO A 91 15.59 0.07 11.38
C PRO A 91 16.22 1.34 10.79
N MET A 92 16.33 1.38 9.46
CA MET A 92 16.91 2.51 8.76
C MET A 92 15.82 3.49 8.33
N SER A 93 15.88 4.73 8.81
CA SER A 93 14.96 5.80 8.42
C SER A 93 15.57 6.69 7.33
N VAL A 94 14.85 6.88 6.23
CA VAL A 94 15.29 7.66 5.07
C VAL A 94 14.20 8.63 4.60
N ALA A 95 14.59 9.76 4.01
CA ALA A 95 13.65 10.72 3.44
C ALA A 95 13.16 10.33 2.03
N SER A 96 13.84 9.38 1.37
CA SER A 96 13.49 8.93 0.02
C SER A 96 13.98 7.52 -0.24
N LEU A 97 13.25 6.80 -1.09
CA LEU A 97 13.60 5.47 -1.60
C LEU A 97 13.55 5.47 -3.13
N THR A 98 14.42 4.68 -3.76
CA THR A 98 14.28 4.34 -5.19
C THR A 98 13.48 3.05 -5.32
N ILE A 99 12.32 3.13 -5.95
CA ILE A 99 11.53 2.00 -6.41
C ILE A 99 12.19 1.48 -7.69
N ARG A 100 12.65 0.23 -7.66
CA ARG A 100 13.30 -0.43 -8.80
C ARG A 100 12.25 -1.03 -9.74
N PRO A 101 12.55 -1.20 -11.04
CA PRO A 101 11.72 -2.00 -11.93
C PRO A 101 11.44 -3.39 -11.35
N ARG A 102 10.22 -3.89 -11.54
CA ARG A 102 9.83 -5.27 -11.19
C ARG A 102 10.22 -5.66 -9.75
N SER A 103 9.94 -4.77 -8.80
CA SER A 103 10.32 -4.94 -7.40
C SER A 103 9.11 -4.83 -6.47
N SER A 104 9.24 -5.38 -5.27
CA SER A 104 8.28 -5.18 -4.19
C SER A 104 8.99 -4.86 -2.89
N PHE A 105 8.37 -4.03 -2.06
CA PHE A 105 8.94 -3.64 -0.78
C PHE A 105 7.85 -3.20 0.20
N GLY A 106 8.09 -3.44 1.49
CA GLY A 106 7.28 -2.96 2.60
C GLY A 106 8.08 -2.00 3.47
N LEU A 107 7.47 -0.91 3.89
CA LEU A 107 8.12 0.09 4.74
C LEU A 107 7.12 0.70 5.72
N ARG A 108 7.59 0.98 6.94
CA ARG A 108 6.82 1.79 7.88
C ARG A 108 6.92 3.25 7.44
N ILE A 109 5.81 3.98 7.46
CA ILE A 109 5.82 5.43 7.23
C ILE A 109 5.73 6.17 8.57
N GLU A 110 6.47 7.27 8.70
CA GLU A 110 6.51 8.07 9.92
C GLU A 110 6.02 9.50 9.66
N GLY A 111 5.26 10.04 10.60
CA GLY A 111 4.68 11.37 10.52
C GLY A 111 3.83 11.65 11.75
N GLU A 112 3.16 12.81 11.75
CA GLU A 112 2.25 13.19 12.82
C GLU A 112 0.90 12.50 12.61
N PHE A 113 0.83 11.21 12.91
CA PHE A 113 -0.39 10.37 12.78
C PHE A 113 -1.11 10.16 14.11
N ASP A 114 -0.57 10.68 15.22
CA ASP A 114 -1.08 10.49 16.57
C ASP A 114 -1.35 9.00 16.85
N ASN A 115 -2.47 8.68 17.51
CA ASN A 115 -2.94 7.30 17.72
C ASN A 115 -4.03 6.91 16.69
N ALA A 116 -3.94 7.39 15.45
CA ALA A 116 -4.93 7.10 14.43
C ALA A 116 -5.03 5.59 14.17
N LYS A 117 -6.24 5.05 14.29
CA LYS A 117 -6.57 3.64 13.97
C LYS A 117 -7.06 3.47 12.54
N GLU A 118 -7.61 4.53 11.96
CA GLU A 118 -8.17 4.56 10.61
C GLU A 118 -7.73 5.85 9.94
N LEU A 119 -7.55 5.79 8.62
CA LEU A 119 -7.22 6.93 7.79
C LEU A 119 -8.43 7.30 6.95
N TYR A 120 -8.54 8.57 6.57
CA TYR A 120 -9.63 9.10 5.75
C TYR A 120 -9.25 9.24 4.28
N GLY A 121 -7.97 9.05 3.95
CA GLY A 121 -7.49 9.10 2.58
C GLY A 121 -5.99 8.96 2.51
N VAL A 122 -5.50 8.42 1.40
CA VAL A 122 -4.07 8.30 1.13
C VAL A 122 -3.83 8.75 -0.29
N VAL A 123 -2.86 9.65 -0.45
CA VAL A 123 -2.41 10.14 -1.75
C VAL A 123 -0.89 9.98 -1.83
N ILE A 124 -0.41 9.33 -2.88
CA ILE A 124 1.01 9.16 -3.17
C ILE A 124 1.32 9.93 -4.45
N ARG A 125 2.37 10.76 -4.44
CA ARG A 125 2.90 11.37 -5.66
C ARG A 125 4.19 10.70 -6.08
N LEU A 126 4.26 10.30 -7.34
CA LEU A 126 5.43 9.67 -7.93
C LEU A 126 5.61 10.22 -9.35
N LYS A 127 6.81 10.72 -9.66
CA LYS A 127 7.06 11.48 -10.90
C LYS A 127 6.04 12.62 -11.04
N ASP A 128 5.40 12.74 -12.21
CA ASP A 128 4.37 13.75 -12.51
C ASP A 128 2.94 13.26 -12.25
N GLU A 129 2.79 12.21 -11.44
CA GLU A 129 1.52 11.52 -11.22
C GLU A 129 1.12 11.48 -9.74
N GLU A 130 -0.18 11.53 -9.53
CA GLU A 130 -0.84 11.47 -8.23
C GLU A 130 -1.76 10.24 -8.20
N PHE A 131 -1.52 9.39 -7.21
CA PHE A 131 -2.20 8.13 -6.95
C PHE A 131 -3.06 8.30 -5.70
N THR A 132 -4.38 8.38 -5.87
CA THR A 132 -5.35 8.36 -4.77
C THR A 132 -5.73 6.91 -4.49
N LEU A 133 -5.42 6.42 -3.30
CA LEU A 133 -5.78 5.06 -2.91
C LEU A 133 -7.24 5.00 -2.45
N GLN A 134 -7.89 3.89 -2.74
CA GLN A 134 -9.25 3.59 -2.31
C GLN A 134 -9.23 2.91 -0.93
N PRO A 135 -10.11 3.31 0.01
CA PRO A 135 -10.30 2.58 1.26
C PRO A 135 -10.94 1.22 1.00
N LEU A 136 -10.43 0.19 1.68
CA LEU A 136 -10.91 -1.18 1.57
C LEU A 136 -11.46 -1.69 2.90
N SER A 137 -12.39 -2.65 2.86
CA SER A 137 -12.68 -3.46 4.05
C SER A 137 -11.49 -4.38 4.35
N SER A 138 -11.41 -4.93 5.57
CA SER A 138 -10.39 -5.94 5.91
C SER A 138 -10.47 -7.14 4.97
N PHE A 139 -11.68 -7.62 4.68
CA PHE A 139 -11.91 -8.75 3.78
C PHE A 139 -11.40 -8.48 2.36
N ASP A 140 -11.70 -7.32 1.79
CA ASP A 140 -11.23 -6.95 0.45
C ASP A 140 -9.71 -6.79 0.41
N PHE A 141 -9.12 -6.23 1.47
CA PHE A 141 -7.68 -6.08 1.61
C PHE A 141 -6.97 -7.44 1.65
N GLU A 142 -7.44 -8.36 2.50
CA GLU A 142 -6.87 -9.72 2.58
C GLU A 142 -6.97 -10.46 1.25
N ASN A 143 -8.11 -10.35 0.56
CA ASN A 143 -8.27 -10.92 -0.78
C ASN A 143 -7.29 -10.33 -1.80
N LEU A 144 -7.03 -9.02 -1.73
CA LEU A 144 -6.02 -8.37 -2.57
C LEU A 144 -4.61 -8.90 -2.23
N VAL A 145 -4.26 -8.98 -0.94
CA VAL A 145 -2.96 -9.49 -0.48
C VAL A 145 -2.72 -10.92 -0.99
N LEU A 146 -3.73 -11.79 -0.93
CA LEU A 146 -3.64 -13.16 -1.46
C LEU A 146 -3.36 -13.20 -2.98
N LYS A 147 -3.91 -12.26 -3.76
CA LYS A 147 -3.62 -12.14 -5.19
C LYS A 147 -2.20 -11.59 -5.42
N VAL A 148 -1.84 -10.51 -4.72
CA VAL A 148 -0.53 -9.84 -4.86
C VAL A 148 0.62 -10.77 -4.51
N ASN A 149 0.49 -11.59 -3.47
CA ASN A 149 1.52 -12.55 -3.06
C ASN A 149 1.79 -13.66 -4.09
N ARG A 150 0.91 -13.81 -5.10
CA ARG A 150 1.08 -14.77 -6.19
C ARG A 150 1.69 -14.15 -7.44
N LEU A 151 2.01 -12.84 -7.42
CA LEU A 151 2.62 -12.17 -8.56
C LEU A 151 4.05 -12.67 -8.78
N ASN A 152 4.35 -13.06 -10.01
CA ASN A 152 5.71 -13.40 -10.41
C ASN A 152 6.36 -12.18 -11.08
N LEU A 153 7.12 -11.40 -10.30
CA LEU A 153 7.83 -10.22 -10.83
C LEU A 153 8.92 -10.57 -11.84
N GLY A 154 9.35 -11.85 -11.89
CA GLY A 154 10.25 -12.37 -12.91
C GLY A 154 9.56 -12.75 -14.23
N SER A 155 8.22 -12.71 -14.29
CA SER A 155 7.48 -13.08 -15.50
C SER A 155 7.83 -12.14 -16.67
N PRO A 156 8.09 -12.67 -17.88
CA PRO A 156 8.32 -11.85 -19.06
C PRO A 156 7.05 -11.09 -19.46
N ASP A 157 5.86 -11.66 -19.23
CA ASP A 157 4.56 -11.02 -19.49
C ASP A 157 3.73 -10.90 -18.21
N PHE A 158 3.90 -9.77 -17.53
CA PHE A 158 3.11 -9.42 -16.35
C PHE A 158 1.59 -9.29 -16.63
N ARG A 159 1.19 -8.97 -17.86
CA ARG A 159 -0.23 -8.82 -18.20
C ARG A 159 -0.97 -10.14 -18.10
N GLU A 160 -0.26 -11.25 -18.33
CA GLU A 160 -0.79 -12.58 -18.14
C GLU A 160 -1.06 -12.87 -16.66
N ASP A 161 -0.09 -12.61 -15.77
CA ASP A 161 -0.26 -12.76 -14.32
C ASP A 161 -1.44 -11.93 -13.80
N TRP A 162 -1.54 -10.67 -14.24
CA TRP A 162 -2.66 -9.79 -13.91
C TRP A 162 -4.02 -10.40 -14.28
N ARG A 163 -4.11 -10.95 -15.51
CA ARG A 163 -5.33 -11.57 -16.03
C ARG A 163 -5.67 -12.86 -15.29
N VAL A 164 -4.68 -13.70 -15.01
CA VAL A 164 -4.85 -14.98 -14.31
C VAL A 164 -5.31 -14.75 -12.87
N LEU A 165 -4.70 -13.78 -12.19
CA LEU A 165 -5.02 -13.44 -10.80
C LEU A 165 -6.29 -12.59 -10.68
N LYS A 166 -6.84 -12.12 -11.80
CA LYS A 166 -8.03 -11.26 -11.87
C LYS A 166 -7.88 -10.07 -10.93
N LEU A 167 -6.78 -9.34 -11.10
CA LEU A 167 -6.56 -8.08 -10.38
C LEU A 167 -7.49 -7.01 -10.96
N ASP A 168 -8.27 -6.41 -10.06
CA ASP A 168 -9.19 -5.32 -10.39
C ASP A 168 -8.47 -3.99 -10.23
N PHE A 169 -8.78 -3.04 -11.11
CA PHE A 169 -8.28 -1.68 -10.93
C PHE A 169 -8.88 -1.05 -9.68
N MET A 170 -8.04 -0.43 -8.85
CA MET A 170 -8.45 0.20 -7.60
C MET A 170 -7.81 1.57 -7.44
N GLY A 171 -8.56 2.51 -6.86
CA GLY A 171 -8.11 3.89 -6.70
C GLY A 171 -8.09 4.69 -8.01
N LYS A 172 -7.39 5.83 -7.99
CA LYS A 172 -7.33 6.77 -9.12
C LYS A 172 -5.93 7.26 -9.36
N ARG A 173 -5.50 7.19 -10.63
CA ARG A 173 -4.28 7.83 -11.14
C ARG A 173 -4.65 9.09 -11.90
N SER A 174 -3.91 10.17 -11.68
CA SER A 174 -4.10 11.44 -12.37
C SER A 174 -2.80 12.23 -12.46
N PRO A 175 -2.62 13.12 -13.44
CA PRO A 175 -1.46 14.01 -13.47
C PRO A 175 -1.46 14.92 -12.24
N VAL A 176 -0.26 15.22 -11.71
CA VAL A 176 -0.09 16.21 -10.65
C VAL A 176 -0.56 17.57 -11.17
N ARG A 177 -1.53 18.18 -10.48
CA ARG A 177 -1.95 19.56 -10.77
C ARG A 177 -0.78 20.50 -10.49
N ARG A 178 -0.37 21.26 -11.52
CA ARG A 178 0.62 22.33 -11.44
C ARG A 178 0.07 23.53 -10.67
#